data_AF-A0A957MYM9-F1
#
_entry.id   AF-A0A957MYM9-F1
#
_cell.length_a   1.000
_cell.length_b   1.000
_cell.length_c   1.000
_cell.angle_alpha   90.00
_cell.angle_beta   90.00
_cell.angle_gamma   90.00
#
_symmetry.space_group_name_H-M   'P 1'
#
loop_
_entity.id
_entity.type
_entity.pdbx_description
1 polymer ?
#
loop_
_entity_poly.entity_id
_entity_poly.type
_entity_poly.pdbx_seq_one_letter_code
_entity_poly.pdbx_strand_id
1 'polypeptide(L)'
;SHMAWLPDRDLGVIAFANRTYAPAVPIALDLLRHVVTRADAAPRRVHPAPALTAAREGATRLLQRWNDDLADALVADNFFLDLSRERWQQRVARLRTLHGDLVPEGEIEIDNPLRCSWRLCGERGWCNVSLTLAPTMPPRIQEIEIASVLPPDAAMQAALDGLLALIAAPTLRGVGRLFARGVDRAAMRDRLRLVQLSIGPCALDAITGGDGSTRTVARLAGTKGRLIATVTLDRLDGKIRSAEFRMVE
;
A
#
# COMPACT_ATOMS: atom_id res chain seq x y z
N SER A 1 -7.05 -40.03 -4.99
CA SER A 1 -6.27 -39.05 -5.77
C SER A 1 -6.07 -37.80 -4.93
N HIS A 2 -5.12 -36.94 -5.29
CA HIS A 2 -4.98 -35.61 -4.70
C HIS A 2 -4.56 -34.61 -5.77
N MET A 3 -5.03 -33.37 -5.64
CA MET A 3 -4.75 -32.28 -6.55
C MET A 3 -4.14 -31.15 -5.75
N ALA A 4 -3.01 -30.62 -6.21
CA ALA A 4 -2.37 -29.46 -5.63
C ALA A 4 -2.12 -28.44 -6.74
N TRP A 5 -2.46 -27.18 -6.48
CA TRP A 5 -2.39 -26.08 -7.44
C TRP A 5 -1.46 -25.00 -6.92
N LEU A 6 -0.73 -24.36 -7.83
CA LEU A 6 0.07 -23.17 -7.59
C LEU A 6 -0.26 -22.14 -8.68
N PRO A 7 -1.44 -21.48 -8.59
CA PRO A 7 -1.96 -20.62 -9.66
C PRO A 7 -1.06 -19.42 -9.98
N ASP A 8 -0.34 -18.92 -8.98
CA ASP A 8 0.66 -17.86 -9.11
C ASP A 8 1.85 -18.25 -10.00
N ARG A 9 2.02 -19.52 -10.36
CA ARG A 9 3.07 -20.02 -11.28
C ARG A 9 2.51 -20.83 -12.45
N ASP A 10 1.19 -20.83 -12.67
CA ASP A 10 0.52 -21.66 -13.69
C ASP A 10 0.85 -23.16 -13.59
N LEU A 11 1.07 -23.66 -12.36
CA LEU A 11 1.41 -25.07 -12.11
C LEU A 11 0.32 -25.80 -11.35
N GLY A 12 0.17 -27.09 -11.66
CA GLY A 12 -0.71 -28.00 -10.94
C GLY A 12 -0.22 -29.43 -11.06
N VAL A 13 -0.39 -30.21 -10.00
CA VAL A 13 -0.06 -31.64 -9.97
C VAL A 13 -1.29 -32.42 -9.55
N ILE A 14 -1.57 -33.50 -10.28
CA ILE A 14 -2.63 -34.45 -9.97
C ILE A 14 -1.99 -35.81 -9.72
N ALA A 15 -2.12 -36.33 -8.51
CA ALA A 15 -1.62 -37.64 -8.11
C ALA A 15 -2.78 -38.66 -8.03
N PHE A 16 -2.67 -39.74 -8.81
CA PHE A 16 -3.58 -40.88 -8.74
C PHE A 16 -2.91 -42.04 -8.00
N ALA A 17 -3.69 -42.79 -7.21
CA ALA A 17 -3.22 -43.96 -6.49
C ALA A 17 -4.33 -45.02 -6.46
N ASN A 18 -3.94 -46.29 -6.56
CA ASN A 18 -4.83 -47.45 -6.70
C ASN A 18 -4.93 -48.32 -5.44
N ARG A 19 -4.39 -47.85 -4.30
CA ARG A 19 -4.43 -48.56 -3.01
C ARG A 19 -5.30 -47.81 -2.01
N THR A 20 -6.08 -48.54 -1.20
CA THR A 20 -6.82 -47.99 -0.07
C THR A 20 -5.87 -47.24 0.86
N TYR A 21 -6.23 -46.00 1.24
CA TYR A 21 -5.41 -45.10 2.06
C TYR A 21 -4.00 -44.79 1.52
N ALA A 22 -3.81 -44.79 0.20
CA ALA A 22 -2.56 -44.33 -0.38
C ALA A 22 -2.26 -42.86 -0.01
N PRO A 23 -1.01 -42.52 0.37
CA PRO A 23 -0.63 -41.17 0.80
C PRO A 23 -0.44 -40.23 -0.39
N ALA A 24 -1.50 -39.97 -1.17
CA ALA A 24 -1.43 -39.14 -2.37
C ALA A 24 -1.12 -37.66 -2.08
N VAL A 25 -1.41 -37.18 -0.86
CA VAL A 25 -1.16 -35.79 -0.43
C VAL A 25 0.34 -35.44 -0.38
N PRO A 26 1.18 -36.10 0.45
CA PRO A 26 2.60 -35.79 0.50
C PRO A 26 3.28 -36.00 -0.85
N ILE A 27 2.85 -37.01 -1.63
CA ILE A 27 3.37 -37.26 -2.98
C ILE A 27 3.09 -36.08 -3.92
N ALA A 28 1.86 -35.55 -3.96
CA ALA A 28 1.56 -34.43 -4.85
C ALA A 28 2.26 -33.13 -4.42
N LEU A 29 2.41 -32.89 -3.11
CA LEU A 29 3.13 -31.71 -2.60
C LEU A 29 4.63 -31.79 -2.89
N ASP A 30 5.25 -32.95 -2.73
CA ASP A 30 6.67 -33.13 -3.05
C ASP A 30 6.92 -33.04 -4.57
N LEU A 31 6.03 -33.61 -5.38
CA LEU A 31 6.03 -33.42 -6.83
C LEU A 31 5.92 -31.94 -7.20
N LEU A 32 4.97 -31.21 -6.62
CA LEU A 32 4.79 -29.78 -6.90
C LEU A 32 6.04 -28.98 -6.53
N ARG A 33 6.66 -29.24 -5.36
CA ARG A 33 7.94 -28.61 -4.97
C ARG A 33 9.05 -28.92 -5.98
N HIS A 34 9.20 -30.17 -6.38
CA HIS A 34 10.22 -30.57 -7.35
C HIS A 34 10.01 -29.93 -8.72
N VAL A 35 8.76 -29.85 -9.20
CA VAL A 35 8.43 -29.18 -10.46
C VAL A 35 8.77 -27.70 -10.38
N VAL A 36 8.40 -27.01 -9.30
CA VAL A 36 8.73 -25.58 -9.09
C VAL A 36 10.23 -25.35 -9.10
N THR A 37 11.01 -26.17 -8.38
CA THR A 37 12.47 -26.02 -8.31
C THR A 37 13.16 -26.35 -9.64
N ARG A 38 12.69 -27.35 -10.38
CA ARG A 38 13.32 -27.76 -11.66
C ARG A 38 12.95 -26.87 -12.84
N ALA A 39 11.70 -26.43 -12.89
CA ALA A 39 11.20 -25.64 -14.02
C ALA A 39 11.64 -24.17 -13.97
N ASP A 40 12.28 -23.75 -12.86
CA ASP A 40 12.50 -22.33 -12.53
C ASP A 40 11.24 -21.50 -12.82
N ALA A 41 10.08 -22.06 -12.45
CA ALA A 41 8.80 -21.56 -12.91
C ALA A 41 8.54 -20.20 -12.29
N ALA A 42 8.89 -19.13 -13.00
CA ALA A 42 8.72 -17.77 -12.52
C ALA A 42 7.25 -17.49 -12.16
N PRO A 43 6.98 -16.59 -11.20
CA PRO A 43 5.63 -16.12 -10.96
C PRO A 43 4.97 -15.65 -12.27
N ARG A 44 3.75 -16.09 -12.50
CA ARG A 44 2.90 -15.69 -13.61
C ARG A 44 2.80 -14.16 -13.63
N ARG A 45 2.99 -13.57 -14.81
CA ARG A 45 2.69 -12.15 -15.02
C ARG A 45 1.19 -11.94 -14.95
N VAL A 46 0.75 -11.07 -14.05
CA VAL A 46 -0.64 -10.69 -13.93
C VAL A 46 -0.97 -9.72 -15.06
N HIS A 47 -2.02 -10.05 -15.83
CA HIS A 47 -2.54 -9.17 -16.87
C HIS A 47 -3.86 -8.55 -16.41
N PRO A 48 -4.08 -7.24 -16.61
CA PRO A 48 -5.34 -6.60 -16.27
C PRO A 48 -6.45 -7.10 -17.20
N ALA A 49 -7.67 -7.23 -16.69
CA ALA A 49 -8.82 -7.35 -17.57
C ALA A 49 -8.99 -6.06 -18.39
N PRO A 50 -9.46 -6.11 -19.65
CA PRO A 50 -9.72 -4.91 -20.44
C PRO A 50 -10.61 -3.88 -19.73
N ALA A 51 -11.58 -4.36 -18.94
CA ALA A 51 -12.43 -3.51 -18.12
C ALA A 51 -11.68 -2.73 -17.03
N LEU A 52 -10.62 -3.32 -16.44
CA LEU A 52 -9.78 -2.64 -15.44
C LEU A 52 -9.00 -1.49 -16.07
N THR A 53 -8.45 -1.70 -17.26
CA THR A 53 -7.76 -0.66 -18.02
C THR A 53 -8.71 0.51 -18.34
N ALA A 54 -9.92 0.21 -18.85
CA ALA A 54 -10.91 1.23 -19.17
C ALA A 54 -11.42 1.98 -17.93
N ALA A 55 -11.68 1.25 -16.83
CA ALA A 55 -12.12 1.84 -15.57
C ALA A 55 -11.06 2.78 -14.98
N ARG A 56 -9.78 2.41 -15.03
CA ARG A 56 -8.67 3.27 -14.60
C ARG A 56 -8.57 4.55 -15.43
N GLU A 57 -8.72 4.46 -16.75
CA GLU A 57 -8.72 5.64 -17.62
C GLU A 57 -9.90 6.56 -17.32
N GLY A 58 -11.08 5.98 -17.05
CA GLY A 58 -12.25 6.70 -16.55
C GLY A 58 -12.00 7.37 -15.19
N ALA A 59 -11.48 6.63 -14.22
CA ALA A 59 -11.13 7.14 -12.89
C ALA A 59 -10.09 8.25 -12.95
N THR A 60 -9.06 8.10 -13.79
CA THR A 60 -8.05 9.15 -14.01
C THR A 60 -8.71 10.44 -14.48
N ARG A 61 -9.62 10.36 -15.46
CA ARG A 61 -10.37 11.53 -15.94
C ARG A 61 -11.25 12.14 -14.86
N LEU A 62 -11.94 11.33 -14.05
CA LEU A 62 -12.73 11.80 -12.90
C LEU A 62 -11.88 12.56 -11.88
N LEU A 63 -10.67 12.06 -11.58
CA LEU A 63 -9.75 12.69 -10.63
C LEU A 63 -9.10 13.96 -11.18
N GLN A 64 -8.93 14.06 -12.49
CA GLN A 64 -8.50 15.29 -13.17
C GLN A 64 -9.61 16.34 -13.22
N ARG A 65 -10.84 15.91 -13.48
CA ARG A 65 -12.02 16.78 -13.51
C ARG A 65 -13.26 15.95 -13.23
N TRP A 66 -13.92 16.27 -12.11
CA TRP A 66 -15.16 15.59 -11.76
C TRP A 66 -16.25 15.82 -12.81
N ASN A 67 -16.97 14.75 -13.15
CA ASN A 67 -18.12 14.76 -14.04
C ASN A 67 -19.10 13.69 -13.55
N ASP A 68 -20.34 14.09 -13.25
CA ASP A 68 -21.32 13.18 -12.64
C ASP A 68 -21.78 12.07 -13.60
N ASP A 69 -21.99 12.37 -14.88
CA ASP A 69 -22.39 11.38 -15.88
C ASP A 69 -21.33 10.30 -16.08
N LEU A 70 -20.05 10.70 -16.09
CA LEU A 70 -18.92 9.78 -16.17
C LEU A 70 -18.84 8.91 -14.91
N ALA A 71 -19.08 9.49 -13.74
CA ALA A 71 -19.09 8.73 -12.49
C ALA A 71 -20.21 7.67 -12.50
N ASP A 72 -21.42 8.04 -12.93
CA ASP A 72 -22.58 7.14 -12.98
C ASP A 72 -22.39 5.98 -13.95
N ALA A 73 -21.66 6.20 -15.04
CA ALA A 73 -21.31 5.15 -15.99
C ALA A 73 -20.23 4.18 -15.45
N LEU A 74 -19.36 4.64 -14.56
CA LEU A 74 -18.17 3.89 -14.13
C LEU A 74 -18.36 3.14 -12.81
N VAL A 75 -19.11 3.66 -11.86
CA VAL A 75 -19.14 3.14 -10.49
C VAL A 75 -20.25 2.13 -10.26
N ALA A 76 -20.01 1.20 -9.33
CA ALA A 76 -20.99 0.25 -8.85
C ALA A 76 -21.92 0.92 -7.81
N ASP A 77 -23.06 0.28 -7.53
CA ASP A 77 -24.12 0.84 -6.68
C ASP A 77 -23.67 1.13 -5.23
N ASN A 78 -22.66 0.39 -4.74
CA ASN A 78 -22.12 0.59 -3.39
C ASN A 78 -21.25 1.86 -3.28
N PHE A 79 -20.68 2.34 -4.39
CA PHE A 79 -19.63 3.37 -4.35
C PHE A 79 -20.08 4.67 -3.66
N PHE A 80 -21.30 5.13 -3.96
CA PHE A 80 -21.88 6.33 -3.35
C PHE A 80 -22.55 6.08 -2.00
N LEU A 81 -22.76 4.82 -1.62
CA LEU A 81 -23.18 4.44 -0.28
C LEU A 81 -22.01 4.51 0.72
N ASP A 82 -20.81 4.14 0.26
CA ASP A 82 -19.57 4.19 1.07
C ASP A 82 -19.09 5.64 1.27
N LEU A 83 -19.18 6.48 0.24
CA LEU A 83 -18.92 7.91 0.33
C LEU A 83 -19.86 8.68 -0.60
N SER A 84 -20.64 9.61 -0.03
CA SER A 84 -21.61 10.38 -0.84
C SER A 84 -20.94 11.13 -1.99
N ARG A 85 -21.69 11.36 -3.06
CA ARG A 85 -21.23 12.07 -4.25
C ARG A 85 -20.64 13.44 -3.90
N GLU A 86 -21.30 14.20 -3.04
CA GLU A 86 -20.85 15.53 -2.62
C GLU A 86 -19.49 15.46 -1.94
N ARG A 87 -19.27 14.44 -1.11
CA ARG A 87 -17.97 14.22 -0.44
C ARG A 87 -16.88 13.83 -1.43
N TRP A 88 -17.21 13.04 -2.46
CA TRP A 88 -16.29 12.73 -3.54
C TRP A 88 -15.90 13.96 -4.36
N GLN A 89 -16.88 14.78 -4.75
CA GLN A 89 -16.64 16.05 -5.44
C GLN A 89 -15.73 16.97 -4.63
N GLN A 90 -16.01 17.14 -3.33
CA GLN A 90 -15.18 17.91 -2.41
C GLN A 90 -13.78 17.32 -2.27
N ARG A 91 -13.66 15.99 -2.18
CA ARG A 91 -12.36 15.31 -2.10
C ARG A 91 -11.52 15.57 -3.34
N VAL A 92 -12.08 15.42 -4.54
CA VAL A 92 -11.37 15.67 -5.80
C VAL A 92 -10.99 17.15 -5.95
N ALA A 93 -11.89 18.07 -5.64
CA ALA A 93 -11.58 19.51 -5.65
C ALA A 93 -10.44 19.86 -4.69
N ARG A 94 -10.43 19.27 -3.49
CA ARG A 94 -9.36 19.44 -2.51
C ARG A 94 -8.04 18.89 -3.02
N LEU A 95 -8.02 17.71 -3.64
CA LEU A 95 -6.81 17.13 -4.21
C LEU A 95 -6.20 18.05 -5.28
N ARG A 96 -7.02 18.60 -6.18
CA ARG A 96 -6.55 19.57 -7.19
C ARG A 96 -6.04 20.86 -6.58
N THR A 97 -6.69 21.36 -5.53
CA THR A 97 -6.20 22.54 -4.79
C THR A 97 -4.82 22.28 -4.19
N LEU A 98 -4.62 21.08 -3.61
CA LEU A 98 -3.36 20.71 -2.96
C LEU A 98 -2.24 20.42 -3.96
N HIS A 99 -2.51 19.68 -5.05
CA HIS A 99 -1.49 19.15 -5.94
C HIS A 99 -1.37 19.87 -7.28
N GLY A 100 -2.37 20.66 -7.67
CA GLY A 100 -2.46 21.23 -9.02
C GLY A 100 -3.08 20.23 -10.00
N ASP A 101 -2.66 20.30 -11.26
CA ASP A 101 -3.12 19.37 -12.28
C ASP A 101 -2.45 18.00 -12.13
N LEU A 102 -3.29 16.98 -12.02
CA LEU A 102 -2.87 15.61 -11.74
C LEU A 102 -2.69 14.83 -13.05
N VAL A 103 -1.50 14.31 -13.30
CA VAL A 103 -1.15 13.55 -14.51
C VAL A 103 -0.61 12.18 -14.13
N PRO A 104 -0.99 11.09 -14.81
CA PRO A 104 -0.39 9.78 -14.58
C PRO A 104 1.14 9.81 -14.69
N GLU A 105 1.82 9.23 -13.71
CA GLU A 105 3.27 9.04 -13.71
C GLU A 105 3.61 7.57 -13.53
N GLY A 106 4.58 7.09 -14.32
CA GLY A 106 5.12 5.74 -14.19
C GLY A 106 4.21 4.66 -14.75
N GLU A 107 4.56 3.41 -14.44
CA GLU A 107 3.79 2.24 -14.84
C GLU A 107 2.66 1.96 -13.85
N ILE A 108 1.62 1.30 -14.36
CA ILE A 108 0.54 0.78 -13.54
C ILE A 108 0.98 -0.51 -12.84
N GLU A 109 0.70 -0.62 -11.55
CA GLU A 109 0.88 -1.85 -10.79
C GLU A 109 -0.42 -2.66 -10.85
N ILE A 110 -0.35 -3.90 -11.36
CA ILE A 110 -1.50 -4.80 -11.46
C ILE A 110 -1.41 -5.85 -10.37
N ASP A 111 -2.33 -5.79 -9.41
CA ASP A 111 -2.39 -6.77 -8.32
C ASP A 111 -3.07 -8.06 -8.80
N ASN A 112 -4.18 -7.91 -9.51
CA ASN A 112 -4.94 -9.00 -10.13
C ASN A 112 -5.77 -8.44 -11.31
N PRO A 113 -6.48 -9.29 -12.09
CA PRO A 113 -7.24 -8.82 -13.24
C PRO A 113 -8.29 -7.73 -12.97
N LEU A 114 -8.71 -7.53 -11.70
CA LEU A 114 -9.74 -6.61 -11.25
C LEU A 114 -9.23 -5.53 -10.27
N ARG A 115 -7.93 -5.49 -9.97
CA ARG A 115 -7.32 -4.52 -9.06
C ARG A 115 -6.01 -3.99 -9.58
N CYS A 116 -5.83 -2.68 -9.46
CA CYS A 116 -4.57 -2.03 -9.80
C CYS A 116 -4.32 -0.82 -8.92
N SER A 117 -3.08 -0.36 -8.92
CA SER A 117 -2.70 0.93 -8.39
C SER A 117 -1.82 1.70 -9.37
N TRP A 118 -1.87 3.03 -9.29
CA TRP A 118 -1.04 3.92 -10.10
C TRP A 118 -0.83 5.25 -9.39
N ARG A 119 0.14 6.03 -9.87
CA ARG A 119 0.42 7.36 -9.36
C ARG A 119 -0.13 8.44 -10.28
N LEU A 120 -0.71 9.46 -9.67
CA LEU A 120 -0.98 10.76 -10.30
C LEU A 120 -0.05 11.81 -9.70
N CYS A 121 0.84 12.39 -10.48
CA CYS A 121 1.72 13.48 -10.06
C CYS A 121 1.10 14.84 -10.37
N GLY A 122 1.24 15.75 -9.42
CA GLY A 122 0.96 17.17 -9.61
C GLY A 122 2.20 18.00 -9.34
N GLU A 123 2.04 19.32 -9.37
CA GLU A 123 3.11 20.30 -9.21
C GLU A 123 3.75 20.28 -7.83
N ARG A 124 2.97 19.96 -6.79
CA ARG A 124 3.36 20.07 -5.37
C ARG A 124 3.53 18.73 -4.66
N GLY A 125 3.19 17.63 -5.32
CA GLY A 125 3.15 16.31 -4.71
C GLY A 125 2.49 15.29 -5.63
N TRP A 126 2.05 14.17 -5.07
CA TRP A 126 1.44 13.10 -5.83
C TRP A 126 0.31 12.42 -5.06
N CYS A 127 -0.53 11.69 -5.79
CA CYS A 127 -1.57 10.83 -5.25
C CYS A 127 -1.26 9.38 -5.66
N ASN A 128 -1.15 8.49 -4.68
CA ASN A 128 -1.18 7.06 -4.94
C ASN A 128 -2.65 6.63 -4.97
N VAL A 129 -3.09 6.07 -6.09
CA VAL A 129 -4.49 5.68 -6.32
C VAL A 129 -4.55 4.17 -6.45
N SER A 130 -5.46 3.53 -5.72
CA SER A 130 -5.84 2.12 -5.93
C SER A 130 -7.28 2.04 -6.39
N LEU A 131 -7.58 1.03 -7.21
CA LEU A 131 -8.91 0.80 -7.76
C LEU A 131 -9.25 -0.68 -7.71
N THR A 132 -10.47 -0.99 -7.28
CA THR A 132 -11.04 -2.34 -7.28
C THR A 132 -12.33 -2.35 -8.08
N LEU A 133 -12.46 -3.31 -9.00
CA LEU A 133 -13.72 -3.58 -9.70
C LEU A 133 -14.61 -4.54 -8.91
N ALA A 134 -15.91 -4.28 -8.97
CA ALA A 134 -16.95 -5.18 -8.50
C ALA A 134 -17.08 -6.38 -9.46
N PRO A 135 -17.44 -7.57 -8.95
CA PRO A 135 -17.73 -8.75 -9.76
C PRO A 135 -19.12 -8.67 -10.40
N THR A 136 -19.48 -7.53 -10.98
CA THR A 136 -20.74 -7.28 -11.69
C THR A 136 -20.59 -7.47 -13.20
N MET A 137 -21.71 -7.53 -13.92
CA MET A 137 -21.74 -7.61 -15.39
C MET A 137 -22.58 -6.45 -15.96
N PRO A 138 -21.96 -5.44 -16.62
CA PRO A 138 -20.51 -5.26 -16.76
C PRO A 138 -19.83 -4.90 -15.44
N PRO A 139 -18.53 -5.21 -15.27
CA PRO A 139 -17.79 -4.88 -14.05
C PRO A 139 -17.61 -3.37 -13.93
N ARG A 140 -17.88 -2.85 -12.74
CA ARG A 140 -17.83 -1.42 -12.41
C ARG A 140 -16.91 -1.15 -11.24
N ILE A 141 -16.52 0.10 -11.04
CA ILE A 141 -15.65 0.51 -9.94
C ILE A 141 -16.40 0.33 -8.62
N GLN A 142 -15.94 -0.60 -7.81
CA GLN A 142 -16.45 -0.83 -6.46
C GLN A 142 -15.85 0.18 -5.48
N GLU A 143 -14.55 0.46 -5.63
CA GLU A 143 -13.77 1.23 -4.68
C GLU A 143 -12.62 1.96 -5.40
N ILE A 144 -12.38 3.19 -4.96
CA ILE A 144 -11.17 3.96 -5.27
C ILE A 144 -10.60 4.46 -3.95
N GLU A 145 -9.37 4.11 -3.64
CA GLU A 145 -8.64 4.73 -2.53
C GLU A 145 -7.59 5.70 -3.07
N ILE A 146 -7.42 6.81 -2.35
CA ILE A 146 -6.46 7.86 -2.75
C ILE A 146 -5.67 8.27 -1.53
N ALA A 147 -4.37 7.98 -1.56
CA ALA A 147 -3.42 8.51 -0.60
C ALA A 147 -2.74 9.75 -1.20
N SER A 148 -3.12 10.92 -0.68
CA SER A 148 -2.47 12.20 -0.99
C SER A 148 -1.11 12.27 -0.31
N VAL A 149 -0.08 12.67 -1.07
CA VAL A 149 1.30 12.77 -0.61
C VAL A 149 1.90 14.12 -1.00
N LEU A 150 2.26 14.92 -0.02
CA LEU A 150 3.17 16.04 -0.20
C LEU A 150 4.58 15.63 0.24
N PRO A 151 5.64 16.11 -0.44
CA PRO A 151 7.01 15.83 -0.05
C PRO A 151 7.28 16.37 1.37
N PRO A 152 8.04 15.66 2.20
CA PRO A 152 8.45 16.14 3.52
C PRO A 152 9.18 17.48 3.44
N ASP A 153 8.80 18.44 4.28
CA ASP A 153 9.59 19.64 4.50
C ASP A 153 10.86 19.33 5.32
N ALA A 154 11.75 20.30 5.47
CA ALA A 154 13.02 20.11 6.18
C ALA A 154 12.84 19.65 7.64
N ALA A 155 11.79 20.11 8.32
CA ALA A 155 11.53 19.74 9.71
C ALA A 155 11.03 18.30 9.81
N MET A 156 10.09 17.92 8.94
CA MET A 156 9.62 16.54 8.84
C MET A 156 10.72 15.58 8.41
N GLN A 157 11.58 15.98 7.45
CA GLN A 157 12.72 15.17 7.02
C GLN A 157 13.68 14.93 8.18
N ALA A 158 14.06 15.97 8.93
CA ALA A 158 14.92 15.82 10.11
C ALA A 158 14.28 14.92 11.19
N ALA A 159 12.96 14.98 11.36
CA ALA A 159 12.23 14.11 12.27
C ALA A 159 12.25 12.64 11.82
N LEU A 160 12.09 12.37 10.52
CA LEU A 160 12.19 11.02 9.95
C LEU A 160 13.60 10.46 10.08
N ASP A 161 14.63 11.25 9.76
CA ASP A 161 16.03 10.84 9.89
C ASP A 161 16.39 10.54 11.36
N GLY A 162 15.94 11.40 12.28
CA GLY A 162 16.07 11.19 13.71
C GLY A 162 15.35 9.94 14.20
N LEU A 163 14.18 9.63 13.62
CA LEU A 163 13.42 8.43 13.95
C LEU A 163 14.13 7.16 13.47
N LEU A 164 14.67 7.16 12.25
CA LEU A 164 15.47 6.05 11.71
C LEU A 164 16.70 5.77 12.58
N ALA A 165 17.44 6.82 12.95
CA ALA A 165 18.58 6.70 13.86
C ALA A 165 18.17 6.15 15.24
N LEU A 166 16.99 6.54 15.74
CA LEU A 166 16.48 6.07 17.02
C LEU A 166 15.97 4.63 16.97
N ILE A 167 15.42 4.17 15.84
CA ILE A 167 15.09 2.75 15.62
C ILE A 167 16.37 1.92 15.60
N ALA A 168 17.45 2.42 14.99
CA ALA A 168 18.75 1.76 14.98
C ALA A 168 19.41 1.70 16.37
N ALA A 169 19.16 2.67 17.25
CA ALA A 169 19.66 2.70 18.62
C ALA A 169 18.61 3.22 19.62
N PRO A 170 17.67 2.37 20.09
CA PRO A 170 16.56 2.79 20.95
C PRO A 170 17.01 3.20 22.37
N THR A 171 17.16 4.51 22.60
CA THR A 171 17.58 5.08 23.88
C THR A 171 16.54 6.04 24.45
N LEU A 172 16.38 6.08 25.79
CA LEU A 172 15.48 7.05 26.45
C LEU A 172 15.88 8.50 26.15
N ARG A 173 17.18 8.78 26.07
CA ARG A 173 17.70 10.12 25.74
C ARG A 173 17.31 10.54 24.32
N GLY A 174 17.40 9.64 23.36
CA GLY A 174 16.96 9.88 21.99
C GLY A 174 15.45 10.12 21.89
N VAL A 175 14.64 9.29 22.58
CA VAL A 175 13.19 9.50 22.67
C VAL A 175 12.88 10.88 23.26
N GLY A 176 13.53 11.27 24.37
CA GLY A 176 13.32 12.57 25.00
C GLY A 176 13.77 13.78 24.16
N ARG A 177 14.65 13.57 23.18
CA ARG A 177 15.06 14.60 22.22
C ARG A 177 14.09 14.72 21.05
N LEU A 178 13.56 13.60 20.55
CA LEU A 178 12.78 13.58 19.32
C LEU A 178 11.27 13.76 19.55
N PHE A 179 10.75 13.21 20.65
CA PHE A 179 9.31 13.22 20.94
C PHE A 179 8.90 14.37 21.86
N ALA A 180 7.67 14.83 21.70
CA ALA A 180 7.04 15.84 22.54
C ALA A 180 6.90 15.35 24.00
N ARG A 181 6.79 16.30 24.94
CA ARG A 181 6.74 15.99 26.39
C ARG A 181 5.55 15.12 26.81
N GLY A 182 4.46 15.12 26.05
CA GLY A 182 3.27 14.31 26.32
C GLY A 182 3.39 12.82 25.96
N VAL A 183 4.50 12.40 25.35
CA VAL A 183 4.72 11.00 24.95
C VAL A 183 5.35 10.22 26.10
N ASP A 184 4.77 9.07 26.44
CA ASP A 184 5.42 8.11 27.35
C ASP A 184 6.71 7.59 26.73
N ARG A 185 7.83 8.05 27.28
CA ARG A 185 9.16 7.77 26.73
C ARG A 185 9.58 6.33 26.94
N ALA A 186 9.17 5.69 28.03
CA ALA A 186 9.51 4.31 28.31
C ALA A 186 8.75 3.38 27.35
N ALA A 187 7.44 3.58 27.24
CA ALA A 187 6.61 2.81 26.30
C ALA A 187 7.07 3.01 24.84
N MET A 188 7.38 4.25 24.44
CA MET A 188 7.87 4.52 23.09
C MET A 188 9.23 3.85 22.81
N ARG A 189 10.19 3.90 23.75
CA ARG A 189 11.47 3.18 23.62
C ARG A 189 11.24 1.70 23.42
N ASP A 190 10.37 1.09 24.21
CA ASP A 190 10.13 -0.35 24.15
C ASP A 190 9.43 -0.74 22.84
N ARG A 191 8.52 0.10 22.34
CA ARG A 191 7.93 -0.05 21.00
C ARG A 191 8.99 0.02 19.89
N LEU A 192 9.94 0.96 19.95
CA LEU A 192 11.03 1.08 18.97
C LEU A 192 11.99 -0.12 19.02
N ARG A 193 12.22 -0.70 20.21
CA ARG A 193 12.98 -1.96 20.35
C ARG A 193 12.27 -3.13 19.66
N LEU A 194 10.95 -3.23 19.81
CA LEU A 194 10.17 -4.24 19.11
C LEU A 194 10.29 -4.08 17.58
N VAL A 195 10.13 -2.84 17.08
CA VAL A 195 10.32 -2.55 15.65
C VAL A 195 11.72 -2.97 15.18
N GLN A 196 12.77 -2.59 15.91
CA GLN A 196 14.14 -2.96 15.57
C GLN A 196 14.34 -4.49 15.51
N LEU A 197 13.76 -5.24 16.44
CA LEU A 197 13.84 -6.70 16.45
C LEU A 197 13.11 -7.33 15.24
N SER A 198 11.96 -6.76 14.88
CA SER A 198 11.08 -7.23 13.80
C SER A 198 11.66 -7.00 12.41
N ILE A 199 12.10 -5.78 12.09
CA ILE A 199 12.55 -5.43 10.72
C ILE A 199 14.07 -5.28 10.58
N GLY A 200 14.82 -5.25 11.69
CA GLY A 200 16.26 -4.99 11.68
C GLY A 200 16.59 -3.50 11.44
N PRO A 201 17.85 -3.17 11.11
CA PRO A 201 18.21 -1.84 10.62
C PRO A 201 17.35 -1.50 9.39
N CYS A 202 16.77 -0.29 9.39
CA CYS A 202 15.85 0.14 8.34
C CYS A 202 16.23 1.49 7.74
N ALA A 203 15.84 1.69 6.49
CA ALA A 203 15.94 2.96 5.77
C ALA A 203 14.55 3.41 5.29
N LEU A 204 14.44 4.71 4.98
CA LEU A 204 13.26 5.24 4.30
C LEU A 204 13.21 4.70 2.87
N ASP A 205 12.14 3.99 2.53
CA ASP A 205 11.92 3.43 1.19
C ASP A 205 11.06 4.39 0.36
N ALA A 206 9.88 4.77 0.87
CA ALA A 206 8.99 5.70 0.18
C ALA A 206 8.09 6.46 1.14
N ILE A 207 7.65 7.65 0.73
CA ILE A 207 6.53 8.36 1.37
C ILE A 207 5.23 7.95 0.67
N THR A 208 4.29 7.42 1.43
CA THR A 208 3.05 6.83 0.89
C THR A 208 1.80 7.64 1.23
N GLY A 209 1.91 8.66 2.08
CA GLY A 209 0.79 9.52 2.49
C GLY A 209 1.24 10.71 3.33
N GLY A 210 0.42 11.76 3.39
CA GLY A 210 0.62 12.87 4.33
C GLY A 210 0.69 14.24 3.69
N ASP A 211 0.77 15.25 4.55
CA ASP A 211 0.91 16.67 4.17
C ASP A 211 2.36 17.17 4.21
N GLY A 212 3.31 16.25 4.42
CA GLY A 212 4.75 16.53 4.43
C GLY A 212 5.23 17.36 5.61
N SER A 213 4.36 17.79 6.53
CA SER A 213 4.73 18.82 7.51
C SER A 213 4.15 18.64 8.91
N THR A 214 2.91 18.16 9.04
CA THR A 214 2.33 17.79 10.34
C THR A 214 2.08 16.29 10.44
N ARG A 215 1.90 15.62 9.31
CA ARG A 215 1.68 14.17 9.25
C ARG A 215 2.28 13.59 7.99
N THR A 216 3.06 12.54 8.17
CA THR A 216 3.67 11.77 7.09
C THR A 216 3.50 10.27 7.35
N VAL A 217 3.15 9.53 6.31
CA VAL A 217 3.11 8.07 6.29
C VAL A 217 4.28 7.62 5.43
N ALA A 218 5.24 6.96 6.07
CA ALA A 218 6.48 6.49 5.46
C ALA A 218 6.50 4.96 5.44
N ARG A 219 6.91 4.38 4.32
CA ARG A 219 7.26 2.97 4.23
C ARG A 219 8.76 2.84 4.51
N LEU A 220 9.08 2.03 5.50
CA LEU A 220 10.44 1.72 5.92
C LEU A 220 10.78 0.32 5.43
N ALA A 221 11.96 0.16 4.85
CA ALA A 221 12.50 -1.13 4.45
C ALA A 221 13.66 -1.50 5.37
N GLY A 222 13.55 -2.66 6.02
CA GLY A 222 14.62 -3.24 6.83
C GLY A 222 15.09 -4.57 6.25
N THR A 223 16.14 -5.14 6.85
CA THR A 223 16.75 -6.39 6.39
C THR A 223 15.83 -7.60 6.53
N LYS A 224 14.83 -7.54 7.41
CA LYS A 224 13.91 -8.65 7.70
C LYS A 224 12.48 -8.43 7.19
N GLY A 225 12.17 -7.25 6.66
CA GLY A 225 10.81 -6.94 6.22
C GLY A 225 10.56 -5.45 6.05
N ARG A 226 9.30 -5.12 5.78
CA ARG A 226 8.83 -3.74 5.57
C ARG A 226 7.82 -3.35 6.64
N LEU A 227 7.77 -2.05 6.93
CA LEU A 227 6.87 -1.50 7.92
C LEU A 227 6.36 -0.12 7.48
N ILE A 228 5.12 0.21 7.78
CA ILE A 228 4.55 1.55 7.63
C ILE A 228 4.68 2.28 8.97
N ALA A 229 5.34 3.44 8.94
CA ALA A 229 5.43 4.40 10.02
C ALA A 229 4.51 5.59 9.73
N THR A 230 3.54 5.85 10.60
CA THR A 230 2.75 7.10 10.58
C THR A 230 3.31 8.02 11.64
N VAL A 231 3.88 9.14 11.21
CA VAL A 231 4.55 10.12 12.06
C VAL A 231 3.75 11.42 12.06
N THR A 232 3.46 11.95 13.24
CA THR A 232 2.87 13.29 13.40
C THR A 232 3.83 14.23 14.12
N LEU A 233 3.94 15.45 13.61
CA LEU A 233 4.86 16.47 14.06
C LEU A 233 4.11 17.67 14.63
N ASP A 234 4.60 18.23 15.73
CA ASP A 234 4.23 19.55 16.18
C ASP A 234 5.02 20.61 15.41
N ARG A 235 4.31 21.50 14.72
CA ARG A 235 4.93 22.55 13.90
C ARG A 235 5.66 23.60 14.74
N LEU A 236 5.29 23.78 16.01
CA LEU A 236 5.85 24.86 16.83
C LEU A 236 7.26 24.54 17.34
N ASP A 237 7.52 23.28 17.69
CA ASP A 237 8.79 22.87 18.30
C ASP A 237 9.53 21.77 17.50
N GLY A 238 8.96 21.31 16.39
CA GLY A 238 9.53 20.27 15.54
C GLY A 238 9.62 18.91 16.23
N LYS A 239 8.82 18.67 17.29
CA LYS A 239 8.82 17.39 18.02
C LYS A 239 7.77 16.44 17.48
N ILE A 240 8.09 15.14 17.51
CA ILE A 240 7.16 14.09 17.14
C ILE A 240 6.10 13.96 18.24
N ARG A 241 4.82 14.18 17.90
CA ARG A 241 3.69 13.98 18.81
C ARG A 241 3.28 12.52 18.87
N SER A 242 3.28 11.82 17.74
CA SER A 242 3.04 10.37 17.68
C SER A 242 3.85 9.71 16.58
N ALA A 243 4.25 8.47 16.83
CA ALA A 243 4.81 7.58 15.82
C ALA A 243 4.15 6.21 15.99
N GLU A 244 3.42 5.78 14.96
CA GLU A 244 2.74 4.50 14.92
C GLU A 244 3.36 3.62 13.86
N PHE A 245 3.54 2.35 14.18
CA PHE A 245 4.23 1.38 13.34
C PHE A 245 3.29 0.20 13.08
N ARG A 246 3.13 -0.17 11.81
CA ARG A 246 2.33 -1.32 11.35
C ARG A 246 3.14 -2.13 10.35
N MET A 247 3.28 -3.44 10.58
CA MET A 247 3.93 -4.33 9.61
C MET A 247 3.20 -4.29 8.27
N VAL A 248 3.96 -4.38 7.18
CA VAL A 248 3.40 -4.65 5.86
C VAL A 248 3.41 -6.17 5.72
N GLU A 249 2.23 -6.76 5.54
CA GLU A 249 2.07 -8.19 5.23
C GLU A 249 2.65 -8.53 3.85
#